data_AF-A0A535L9W6-F1
#
_entry.id   AF-A0A535L9W6-F1
#
_cell.length_a   1.000
_cell.length_b   1.000
_cell.length_c   1.000
_cell.angle_alpha   90.00
_cell.angle_beta   90.00
_cell.angle_gamma   90.00
#
_symmetry.space_group_name_H-M   'P 1'
#
loop_
_entity.id
_entity.type
_entity.pdbx_description
1 polymer ?
#
loop_
_entity_poly.entity_id
_entity_poly.type
_entity_poly.pdbx_seq_one_letter_code
_entity_poly.pdbx_strand_id
1 'polypeptide(L)'
;MSSSSQSLYRKWRSQTFGDLVGQEPVIRTLKNALSSGKLAHAYLFTGPRGTGKTSTARLLAKTINCSAPVNGEPCNVCEQCREITAGNSFNVIEIDAASNRGIDSVRDLREKVMMPPSTGKYKVYVLDEAHMLTTEAF
;
A
#
# COMPACT_ATOMS: atom_id res chain seq x y z
N MET A 1 13.15 -25.07 14.66
CA MET A 1 12.80 -23.63 14.80
C MET A 1 13.59 -22.87 13.75
N SER A 2 12.98 -22.57 12.60
CA SER A 2 13.63 -21.82 11.53
C SER A 2 13.70 -20.35 11.94
N SER A 3 14.90 -19.86 12.25
CA SER A 3 15.16 -18.43 12.39
C SER A 3 15.08 -17.82 11.00
N SER A 4 13.92 -17.28 10.64
CA SER A 4 13.75 -16.53 9.40
C SER A 4 14.49 -15.21 9.54
N SER A 5 15.67 -15.12 8.92
CA SER A 5 16.45 -13.89 8.81
C SER A 5 15.67 -12.87 7.96
N GLN A 6 14.81 -12.08 8.60
CA GLN A 6 14.09 -11.00 7.93
C GLN A 6 15.07 -9.84 7.68
N SER A 7 15.09 -9.33 6.45
CA SER A 7 15.94 -8.18 6.10
C SER A 7 15.59 -6.96 6.95
N LEU A 8 16.61 -6.16 7.30
CA LEU A 8 16.45 -5.01 8.19
C LEU A 8 15.37 -4.03 7.68
N TYR A 9 15.31 -3.79 6.37
CA TYR A 9 14.32 -2.89 5.77
C TYR A 9 12.88 -3.42 5.83
N ARG A 10 12.68 -4.74 5.94
CA ARG A 10 11.35 -5.33 6.19
C ARG A 10 11.01 -5.27 7.67
N LYS A 11 11.99 -5.53 8.55
CA LYS A 11 11.82 -5.48 10.00
C LYS A 11 11.49 -4.07 10.51
N TRP A 12 12.11 -3.05 9.93
CA TRP A 12 11.97 -1.64 10.33
C TRP A 12 11.09 -0.83 9.38
N ARG A 13 10.23 -1.47 8.61
CA ARG A 13 9.30 -0.75 7.74
C ARG A 13 8.32 0.04 8.61
N SER A 14 8.15 1.33 8.30
CA SER A 14 7.24 2.26 8.98
C SER A 14 5.85 1.65 9.20
N GLN A 15 5.33 1.76 10.42
CA GLN A 15 4.04 1.19 10.82
C GLN A 15 2.95 2.25 10.96
N THR A 16 3.36 3.51 11.10
CA THR A 16 2.53 4.72 11.11
C THR A 16 3.11 5.76 10.14
N PHE A 17 2.32 6.77 9.78
CA PHE A 17 2.84 7.91 9.02
C PHE A 17 3.85 8.72 9.82
N GLY A 18 3.75 8.74 11.15
CA GLY A 18 4.77 9.35 12.04
C GLY A 18 6.16 8.71 11.95
N ASP A 19 6.25 7.44 11.52
CA ASP A 19 7.52 6.74 11.32
C ASP A 19 8.19 7.08 9.98
N LEU A 20 7.54 7.86 9.09
CA LEU A 20 8.11 8.29 7.83
C LEU A 20 8.97 9.55 8.05
N VAL A 21 10.26 9.46 7.75
CA VAL A 21 11.22 10.55 7.98
C VAL A 21 11.24 11.50 6.78
N GLY A 22 11.09 12.82 7.04
CA GLY A 22 11.32 13.88 6.06
C GLY A 22 10.26 14.04 4.97
N GLN A 23 9.06 13.49 5.18
CA GLN A 23 7.94 13.51 4.22
C GLN A 23 6.72 14.27 4.76
N GLU A 24 6.94 15.28 5.61
CA GLU A 24 5.89 16.00 6.34
C GLU A 24 4.77 16.58 5.43
N PRO A 25 5.07 17.19 4.26
CA PRO A 25 4.02 17.69 3.38
C PRO A 25 3.12 16.57 2.82
N VAL A 26 3.71 15.41 2.50
CA VAL A 26 2.98 14.23 1.99
C VAL A 26 2.13 13.63 3.10
N ILE A 27 2.72 13.41 4.27
CA ILE A 27 2.03 12.88 5.46
C ILE A 27 0.82 13.75 5.81
N ARG A 28 1.01 15.08 5.86
CA ARG A 28 -0.07 16.03 6.17
C ARG A 28 -1.20 15.94 5.15
N THR A 29 -0.86 15.88 3.86
CA THR A 29 -1.85 15.78 2.78
C THR A 29 -2.68 14.50 2.89
N LEU A 30 -2.02 13.35 3.12
CA LEU A 30 -2.70 12.07 3.27
C LEU A 30 -3.58 12.02 4.52
N LYS A 31 -3.07 12.48 5.66
CA LYS A 31 -3.86 12.58 6.90
C LYS A 31 -5.10 13.44 6.73
N ASN A 32 -4.97 14.59 6.07
CA ASN A 32 -6.12 15.46 5.79
C ASN A 32 -7.16 14.75 4.92
N ALA A 33 -6.74 14.07 3.84
CA ALA A 33 -7.64 13.34 2.96
C ALA A 33 -8.38 12.20 3.70
N LEU A 34 -7.66 11.48 4.57
CA LEU A 34 -8.21 10.43 5.44
C LEU A 34 -9.25 10.99 6.41
N SER A 35 -8.90 12.06 7.14
CA SER A 35 -9.80 12.69 8.12
C SER A 35 -11.03 13.32 7.48
N SER A 36 -10.91 13.87 6.26
CA SER A 36 -12.06 14.46 5.55
C SER A 36 -12.87 13.43 4.75
N GLY A 37 -12.46 12.17 4.70
CA GLY A 37 -13.10 11.14 3.87
C GLY A 37 -13.00 11.40 2.35
N LYS A 38 -12.07 12.27 1.91
CA LYS A 38 -11.92 12.69 0.51
C LYS A 38 -10.75 11.97 -0.13
N LEU A 39 -10.84 10.64 -0.18
CA LEU A 39 -9.81 9.80 -0.78
C LEU A 39 -9.94 9.78 -2.31
N ALA A 40 -8.83 10.01 -3.01
CA ALA A 40 -8.76 9.73 -4.44
C ALA A 40 -8.79 8.22 -4.71
N HIS A 41 -9.22 7.85 -5.92
CA HIS A 41 -9.22 6.45 -6.37
C HIS A 41 -7.81 5.95 -6.75
N ALA A 42 -6.87 6.87 -7.05
CA ALA A 42 -5.50 6.55 -7.43
C ALA A 42 -4.52 7.56 -6.82
N TYR A 43 -3.37 7.07 -6.39
CA TYR A 43 -2.24 7.86 -5.87
C TYR A 43 -0.96 7.43 -6.58
N LEU A 44 -0.21 8.41 -7.11
CA LEU A 44 1.10 8.20 -7.70
C LEU A 44 2.17 8.75 -6.77
N PHE A 45 2.97 7.86 -6.18
CA PHE A 45 4.14 8.25 -5.39
C PHE A 45 5.38 8.24 -6.27
N THR A 46 6.05 9.40 -6.38
CA THR A 46 7.26 9.56 -7.20
C THR A 46 8.46 9.90 -6.33
N GLY A 47 9.66 9.66 -6.86
CA GLY A 47 10.92 10.00 -6.19
C GLY A 47 11.97 8.87 -6.24
N PRO A 48 13.21 9.14 -5.80
CA PRO A 48 14.31 8.18 -5.83
C PRO A 48 14.02 6.88 -5.07
N ARG A 49 14.80 5.83 -5.34
CA ARG A 49 14.72 4.57 -4.57
C ARG A 49 15.06 4.83 -3.10
N GLY A 50 14.36 4.14 -2.20
CA GLY A 50 14.57 4.27 -0.75
C GLY A 50 13.85 5.44 -0.06
N THR A 51 13.16 6.33 -0.77
CA THR A 51 12.45 7.48 -0.16
C THR A 51 11.11 7.13 0.50
N GLY A 52 10.79 5.85 0.63
CA GLY A 52 9.58 5.40 1.32
C GLY A 52 8.30 5.30 0.47
N LYS A 53 8.37 5.43 -0.86
CA LYS A 53 7.19 5.36 -1.76
C LYS A 53 6.26 4.17 -1.46
N THR A 54 6.80 2.94 -1.53
CA THR A 54 6.04 1.71 -1.27
C THR A 54 5.63 1.60 0.20
N SER A 55 6.37 2.20 1.14
CA SER A 55 6.00 2.24 2.56
C SER A 55 4.78 3.15 2.77
N THR A 56 4.79 4.34 2.18
CA THR A 56 3.66 5.28 2.21
C THR A 56 2.41 4.69 1.58
N ALA A 57 2.53 4.01 0.43
CA ALA A 57 1.42 3.32 -0.21
C ALA A 57 0.78 2.25 0.69
N ARG A 58 1.61 1.42 1.34
CA ARG A 58 1.13 0.43 2.32
C ARG A 58 0.47 1.07 3.54
N LEU A 59 1.05 2.15 4.08
CA LEU A 59 0.48 2.86 5.22
C LEU A 59 -0.90 3.45 4.90
N LEU A 60 -1.06 4.01 3.70
CA LEU A 60 -2.37 4.47 3.25
C LEU A 60 -3.36 3.31 3.14
N ALA A 61 -2.99 2.21 2.48
CA ALA A 61 -3.82 1.01 2.35
C ALA A 61 -4.23 0.44 3.72
N LYS A 62 -3.28 0.41 4.67
CA LYS A 62 -3.48 -0.03 6.05
C LYS A 62 -4.43 0.87 6.80
N THR A 63 -4.32 2.19 6.63
CA THR A 63 -5.15 3.16 7.35
C THR A 63 -6.58 3.17 6.86
N ILE A 64 -6.82 3.07 5.54
CA ILE A 64 -8.19 3.07 4.98
C ILE A 64 -8.96 1.78 5.30
N ASN A 65 -8.27 0.66 5.51
CA ASN A 65 -8.84 -0.61 5.93
C ASN A 65 -8.80 -0.84 7.45
N CYS A 66 -8.22 0.09 8.21
CA CYS A 66 -8.19 0.01 9.66
C CYS A 66 -9.62 0.13 10.23
N SER A 67 -9.96 -0.71 11.21
CA SER A 67 -11.27 -0.68 11.86
C SER A 67 -11.42 0.48 12.85
N ALA A 68 -10.32 0.96 13.42
CA ALA A 68 -10.30 2.03 14.41
C ALA A 68 -9.11 2.98 14.18
N PRO A 69 -9.03 3.69 13.04
CA PRO A 69 -7.96 4.65 12.81
C PRO A 69 -8.09 5.84 13.77
N VAL A 70 -6.96 6.36 14.24
CA VAL A 70 -6.91 7.50 15.18
C VAL A 70 -6.06 8.60 14.56
N ASN A 71 -6.62 9.81 14.37
CA ASN A 71 -5.91 10.95 13.79
C ASN A 71 -5.22 10.66 12.44
N GLY A 72 -5.89 9.88 11.59
CA GLY A 72 -5.34 9.48 10.28
C GLY A 72 -4.19 8.48 10.36
N GLU A 73 -4.03 7.78 11.50
CA GLU A 73 -3.06 6.70 11.69
C GLU A 73 -3.75 5.34 11.83
N PRO A 74 -3.12 4.25 11.38
CA PRO A 74 -3.62 2.90 11.59
C PRO A 74 -3.43 2.48 13.06
N CYS A 75 -4.35 1.70 13.63
CA CYS A 75 -4.27 1.28 15.03
C CYS A 75 -3.21 0.20 15.29
N ASN A 76 -2.70 -0.45 14.24
CA ASN A 76 -1.70 -1.53 14.29
C ASN A 76 -2.13 -2.82 15.02
N VAL A 77 -3.30 -2.85 15.65
CA VAL A 77 -3.75 -3.97 16.48
C VAL A 77 -4.93 -4.75 15.91
N CYS A 78 -5.71 -4.17 14.98
CA CYS A 78 -6.81 -4.90 14.36
C CYS A 78 -6.33 -5.93 13.33
N GLU A 79 -7.19 -6.88 12.97
CA GLU A 79 -6.90 -7.94 12.01
C GLU A 79 -6.36 -7.41 10.68
N GLN A 80 -7.07 -6.45 10.05
CA GLN A 80 -6.63 -5.82 8.81
C GLN A 80 -5.23 -5.19 8.94
N CYS A 81 -4.96 -4.49 10.03
CA CYS A 81 -3.64 -3.90 10.27
C CYS A 81 -2.55 -4.97 10.39
N ARG A 82 -2.82 -6.07 11.10
CA ARG A 82 -1.87 -7.18 11.29
C ARG A 82 -1.60 -7.90 9.97
N GLU A 83 -2.63 -8.22 9.20
CA GLU A 83 -2.51 -8.89 7.91
C GLU A 83 -1.71 -8.05 6.89
N ILE A 84 -2.02 -6.75 6.79
CA ILE A 84 -1.32 -5.85 5.86
C ILE A 84 0.15 -5.68 6.28
N THR A 85 0.42 -5.67 7.59
CA THR A 85 1.79 -5.62 8.13
C THR A 85 2.55 -6.91 7.83
N ALA A 86 1.90 -8.06 7.99
CA ALA A 86 2.47 -9.37 7.68
C ALA A 86 2.63 -9.61 6.17
N GLY A 87 1.92 -8.85 5.34
CA GLY A 87 1.95 -8.99 3.87
C GLY A 87 1.12 -10.16 3.35
N ASN A 88 0.11 -10.59 4.10
CA ASN A 88 -0.79 -11.68 3.73
C ASN A 88 -2.26 -11.23 3.63
N SER A 89 -2.51 -9.91 3.53
CA SER A 89 -3.86 -9.38 3.35
C SER A 89 -4.39 -9.71 1.95
N PHE A 90 -5.63 -10.22 1.88
CA PHE A 90 -6.32 -10.43 0.61
C PHE A 90 -6.82 -9.13 -0.04
N ASN A 91 -6.93 -8.05 0.74
CA ASN A 91 -7.43 -6.77 0.26
C ASN A 91 -6.32 -5.80 -0.13
N VAL A 92 -5.05 -6.13 0.13
CA VAL A 92 -3.90 -5.30 -0.27
C VAL A 92 -2.96 -6.15 -1.09
N ILE A 93 -3.02 -5.98 -2.40
CA ILE A 93 -2.23 -6.74 -3.36
C ILE A 93 -1.07 -5.87 -3.83
N GLU A 94 0.16 -6.33 -3.60
CA GLU A 94 1.37 -5.69 -4.10
C GLU A 94 1.84 -6.39 -5.36
N ILE A 95 2.04 -5.64 -6.43
CA ILE A 95 2.48 -6.12 -7.73
C ILE A 95 3.74 -5.35 -8.09
N ASP A 96 4.84 -6.07 -8.30
CA ASP A 96 6.01 -5.49 -8.94
C ASP A 96 5.79 -5.45 -10.44
N ALA A 97 5.55 -4.25 -10.99
CA ALA A 97 5.32 -4.06 -12.41
C ALA A 97 6.56 -4.40 -13.25
N ALA A 98 7.77 -4.29 -12.67
CA ALA A 98 9.00 -4.68 -13.37
C ALA A 98 9.07 -6.19 -13.63
N SER A 99 8.35 -7.01 -12.86
CA SER A 99 8.26 -8.46 -13.02
C SER A 99 6.99 -8.91 -13.76
N ASN A 100 5.98 -8.03 -13.88
CA ASN A 100 4.67 -8.30 -14.47
C ASN A 100 4.40 -7.36 -15.66
N ARG A 101 5.33 -7.30 -16.62
CA ARG A 101 5.31 -6.32 -17.72
C ARG A 101 4.35 -6.66 -18.87
N GLY A 102 3.89 -7.90 -18.96
CA GLY A 102 3.11 -8.38 -20.10
C GLY A 102 1.68 -7.86 -20.13
N ILE A 103 1.12 -7.73 -21.33
CA ILE A 103 -0.29 -7.36 -21.57
C ILE A 103 -1.23 -8.28 -20.79
N ASP A 104 -0.97 -9.59 -20.79
CA ASP A 104 -1.81 -10.56 -20.11
C ASP A 104 -1.85 -10.35 -18.59
N SER A 105 -0.71 -9.97 -17.98
CA SER A 105 -0.66 -9.65 -16.55
C SER A 105 -1.55 -8.46 -16.18
N VAL A 106 -1.64 -7.45 -17.06
CA VAL A 106 -2.51 -6.29 -16.83
C VAL A 106 -3.97 -6.61 -17.13
N ARG A 107 -4.26 -7.46 -18.13
CA ARG A 107 -5.62 -7.97 -18.36
C ARG A 107 -6.14 -8.74 -17.13
N ASP A 108 -5.34 -9.68 -16.62
CA ASP A 108 -5.65 -10.42 -15.41
C ASP A 108 -5.86 -9.49 -14.20
N LEU A 109 -5.04 -8.45 -14.09
CA LEU A 109 -5.19 -7.44 -13.03
C LEU A 109 -6.54 -6.70 -13.16
N ARG A 110 -6.89 -6.25 -14.37
CA ARG A 110 -8.16 -5.55 -14.63
C ARG A 110 -9.36 -6.42 -14.27
N GLU A 111 -9.32 -7.72 -14.56
CA GLU A 111 -10.39 -8.64 -14.16
C GLU A 111 -10.47 -8.79 -12.63
N LYS A 112 -9.33 -8.98 -11.95
CA LYS A 112 -9.29 -9.13 -10.48
C LYS A 112 -9.71 -7.87 -9.72
N VAL A 113 -9.51 -6.69 -10.30
CA VAL A 113 -9.93 -5.39 -9.73
C VAL A 113 -11.45 -5.29 -9.62
N MET A 114 -12.22 -5.96 -10.49
CA MET A 114 -13.68 -5.93 -10.48
C MET A 114 -14.30 -6.65 -9.28
N MET A 115 -13.54 -7.51 -8.60
CA MET A 115 -14.04 -8.24 -7.44
C MET A 115 -14.01 -7.34 -6.18
N PRO A 116 -15.11 -7.26 -5.41
CA PRO A 116 -15.16 -6.47 -4.18
C PRO A 116 -14.15 -6.99 -3.14
N PRO A 117 -13.79 -6.17 -2.13
CA PRO A 117 -12.95 -6.62 -1.03
C PRO A 117 -13.60 -7.79 -0.29
N SER A 118 -12.81 -8.81 0.06
CA SER A 118 -13.30 -9.97 0.81
C SER A 118 -13.60 -9.61 2.27
N THR A 119 -12.85 -8.66 2.83
CA THR A 119 -13.00 -8.12 4.18
C THR A 119 -12.63 -6.64 4.18
N GLY A 120 -12.98 -5.88 5.22
CA GLY A 120 -12.66 -4.45 5.28
C GLY A 120 -13.46 -3.59 4.29
N LYS A 121 -12.92 -2.43 3.92
CA LYS A 121 -13.65 -1.40 3.14
C LYS A 121 -13.18 -1.26 1.71
N TYR A 122 -11.89 -1.45 1.46
CA TYR A 122 -11.25 -1.17 0.18
C TYR A 122 -10.38 -2.33 -0.26
N LYS A 123 -10.46 -2.66 -1.55
CA LYS A 123 -9.47 -3.50 -2.22
C LYS A 123 -8.43 -2.57 -2.86
N VAL A 124 -7.18 -2.69 -2.43
CA VAL A 124 -6.07 -1.81 -2.79
C VAL A 124 -5.04 -2.57 -3.58
N TYR A 125 -4.64 -2.01 -4.72
CA TYR A 125 -3.54 -2.49 -5.53
C TYR A 125 -2.37 -1.52 -5.43
N VAL A 126 -1.21 -2.02 -5.02
CA VAL A 126 0.03 -1.26 -4.96
C VAL A 126 0.92 -1.74 -6.10
N LEU A 127 1.07 -0.90 -7.12
CA LEU A 127 1.93 -1.17 -8.27
C LEU A 127 3.31 -0.55 -8.01
N ASP A 128 4.30 -1.38 -7.69
CA ASP A 128 5.68 -0.92 -7.52
C ASP A 128 6.38 -0.85 -8.89
N GLU A 129 7.27 0.14 -9.04
CA GLU A 129 7.96 0.45 -10.30
C GLU A 129 7.00 0.55 -11.52
N ALA A 130 5.81 1.14 -11.34
CA ALA A 130 4.74 1.21 -12.34
C ALA A 130 5.13 1.81 -13.72
N HIS A 131 6.23 2.57 -13.77
CA HIS A 131 6.81 3.08 -15.03
C HIS A 131 7.37 1.96 -15.93
N MET A 132 7.51 0.74 -15.43
CA MET A 132 7.97 -0.44 -16.17
C MET A 132 6.85 -1.17 -16.92
N LEU A 133 5.58 -0.75 -16.75
CA LEU A 133 4.47 -1.25 -17.55
C LEU A 133 4.63 -0.80 -19.02
N THR A 134 4.39 -1.71 -19.96
CA THR A 134 4.47 -1.39 -21.39
C THR A 134 3.29 -0.54 -21.83
N THR A 135 3.46 0.20 -22.92
CA THR A 135 2.40 1.04 -23.51
C THR A 135 1.16 0.23 -23.89
N GLU A 136 1.34 -1.04 -24.25
CA GLU A 136 0.28 -1.97 -24.63
C GLU A 136 -0.54 -2.46 -23.43
N ALA A 137 -0.06 -2.19 -22.21
CA ALA A 137 -0.72 -2.54 -20.97
C ALA A 137 -1.71 -1.46 -20.49
N PHE A 138 -1.75 -0.29 -21.14
CA PHE A 138 -2.70 0.80 -20.86
C PHE A 138 -3.97 0.72 -21.71
#